data_AF-A0A843J0Z3-F1
#
_entry.id   AF-A0A843J0Z3-F1
#
_cell.length_a   1.000
_cell.length_b   1.000
_cell.length_c   1.000
_cell.angle_alpha   90.00
_cell.angle_beta   90.00
_cell.angle_gamma   90.00
#
_symmetry.space_group_name_H-M   'P 1'
#
loop_
_entity.id
_entity.type
_entity.pdbx_description
1 polymer ?
#
loop_
_entity_poly.entity_id
_entity_poly.type
_entity_poly.pdbx_seq_one_letter_code
_entity_poly.pdbx_strand_id
1 'polypeptide(L)'
;MNKQQLANKIWESANKMRSKIEANEYKDYILGFIFYKYLSDQEVHYLKEEKKWTEEALISDLNEDHEEYVKPTRNRLGYFIAYDDLFSTWIKKGKDFSIDNVSTAPSAFSRNINPGYKNVYEGIFDTLQSGLTKLGDSTGSRTKAASDLIQLIREIPMDGKQDYD
;
A
#
# COMPACT_ATOMS: atom_id res chain seq x y z
N MET A 1 17.47 -7.40 7.15
CA MET A 1 17.77 -5.96 6.99
C MET A 1 17.56 -5.31 8.35
N ASN A 2 18.53 -4.59 8.90
CA ASN A 2 18.38 -3.93 10.21
C ASN A 2 17.78 -2.51 10.04
N LYS A 3 17.30 -1.90 11.14
CA LYS A 3 16.64 -0.57 11.14
C LYS A 3 17.49 0.50 10.44
N GLN A 4 18.80 0.45 10.61
CA GLN A 4 19.71 1.45 10.08
C GLN A 4 19.93 1.32 8.58
N GLN A 5 20.03 0.08 8.07
CA GLN A 5 20.04 -0.20 6.63
C GLN A 5 18.73 0.21 5.96
N LEU A 6 17.61 -0.03 6.63
CA LEU A 6 16.28 0.40 6.18
C LEU A 6 16.19 1.94 6.11
N ALA A 7 16.55 2.62 7.19
CA ALA A 7 16.55 4.08 7.24
C ALA A 7 17.46 4.68 6.16
N ASN A 8 18.65 4.09 5.94
CA ASN A 8 19.57 4.51 4.90
C ASN A 8 18.97 4.31 3.50
N LYS A 9 18.35 3.17 3.19
CA LYS A 9 17.69 2.93 1.89
C LYS A 9 16.54 3.90 1.63
N ILE A 10 15.71 4.15 2.66
CA ILE A 10 14.62 5.14 2.60
C ILE A 10 15.21 6.53 2.30
N TRP A 11 16.28 6.91 3.00
CA TRP A 11 16.92 8.21 2.88
C TRP A 11 17.64 8.41 1.53
N GLU A 12 18.36 7.39 1.04
CA GLU A 12 19.02 7.42 -0.28
C GLU A 12 18.00 7.59 -1.42
N SER A 13 16.87 6.90 -1.33
CA SER A 13 15.81 7.02 -2.33
C SER A 13 15.08 8.36 -2.23
N ALA A 14 14.88 8.87 -1.02
CA ALA A 14 14.37 10.23 -0.79
C ALA A 14 15.26 11.28 -1.47
N ASN A 15 16.59 11.15 -1.36
CA ASN A 15 17.52 12.07 -2.01
C ASN A 15 17.45 12.03 -3.54
N LYS A 16 17.20 10.86 -4.15
CA LYS A 16 17.00 10.76 -5.61
C LYS A 16 15.73 11.49 -6.07
N MET A 17 14.68 11.46 -5.25
CA MET A 17 13.39 12.09 -5.55
C MET A 17 13.30 13.57 -5.16
N ARG A 18 14.17 14.04 -4.25
CA ARG A 18 14.27 15.43 -3.79
C ARG A 18 14.54 16.46 -4.90
N SER A 19 15.03 16.02 -6.05
CA SER A 19 15.21 16.91 -7.22
C SER A 19 13.89 17.35 -7.86
N LYS A 20 12.76 16.70 -7.52
CA LYS A 20 11.44 16.93 -8.13
C LYS A 20 10.33 17.22 -7.12
N ILE A 21 10.51 16.85 -5.85
CA ILE A 21 9.50 16.96 -4.80
C ILE A 21 10.13 17.66 -3.59
N GLU A 22 9.40 18.61 -3.01
CA GLU A 22 9.79 19.24 -1.74
C GLU A 22 9.96 18.17 -0.65
N ALA A 23 11.08 18.23 0.07
CA ALA A 23 11.47 17.15 1.00
C ALA A 23 10.43 16.85 2.08
N ASN A 24 9.67 17.87 2.51
CA ASN A 24 8.60 17.73 3.50
C ASN A 24 7.40 16.95 2.94
N GLU A 25 7.07 17.13 1.68
CA GLU A 25 5.96 16.43 1.04
C GLU A 25 6.30 14.96 0.76
N TYR A 26 7.55 14.69 0.37
CA TYR A 26 8.02 13.34 0.13
C TYR A 26 7.83 12.42 1.34
N LYS A 27 8.09 12.93 2.55
CA LYS A 27 7.94 12.20 3.81
C LYS A 27 6.51 11.67 3.97
N ASP A 28 5.51 12.50 3.68
CA ASP A 28 4.12 12.11 3.89
C ASP A 28 3.68 11.06 2.85
N TYR A 29 4.19 11.14 1.63
CA TYR A 29 3.90 10.15 0.58
C TYR A 29 4.52 8.79 0.90
N ILE A 30 5.79 8.76 1.30
CA ILE A 30 6.45 7.49 1.64
C ILE A 30 5.80 6.83 2.87
N LEU A 31 5.38 7.61 3.86
CA LEU A 31 4.62 7.09 5.01
C LEU A 31 3.27 6.52 4.56
N GLY A 32 2.56 7.19 3.65
CA GLY A 32 1.32 6.68 3.06
C GLY A 32 1.52 5.33 2.36
N PHE A 33 2.53 5.20 1.51
CA PHE A 33 2.83 3.93 0.83
C PHE A 33 3.28 2.82 1.80
N ILE A 34 4.11 3.14 2.79
CA ILE A 34 4.54 2.19 3.83
C ILE A 34 3.34 1.67 4.61
N PHE A 35 2.46 2.57 5.02
CA PHE A 35 1.26 2.21 5.75
C PHE A 35 0.30 1.39 4.89
N TYR A 36 0.12 1.76 3.62
CA TYR A 36 -0.67 0.98 2.68
C TYR A 36 -0.11 -0.45 2.47
N LYS A 37 1.22 -0.59 2.34
CA LYS A 37 1.88 -1.91 2.31
C LYS A 37 1.58 -2.70 3.59
N TYR A 38 1.72 -2.07 4.76
CA TYR A 38 1.42 -2.70 6.04
C TYR A 38 -0.01 -3.24 6.06
N LEU A 39 -1.01 -2.43 5.69
CA LEU A 39 -2.41 -2.86 5.65
C LEU A 39 -2.65 -4.01 4.66
N SER A 40 -2.05 -3.93 3.47
CA SER A 40 -2.11 -5.01 2.47
C SER A 40 -1.52 -6.32 3.01
N ASP A 41 -0.35 -6.25 3.66
CA ASP A 41 0.34 -7.41 4.21
C ASP A 41 -0.44 -8.02 5.38
N GLN A 42 -1.05 -7.20 6.24
CA GLN A 42 -1.91 -7.68 7.34
C GLN A 42 -3.15 -8.41 6.81
N GLU A 43 -3.78 -7.91 5.75
CA GLU A 43 -4.95 -8.55 5.15
C GLU A 43 -4.59 -9.90 4.53
N VAL A 44 -3.53 -9.94 3.72
CA VAL A 44 -3.03 -11.20 3.15
C VAL A 44 -2.63 -12.19 4.24
N HIS A 45 -1.97 -11.73 5.31
CA HIS A 45 -1.60 -12.57 6.44
C HIS A 45 -2.83 -13.15 7.13
N TYR A 46 -3.84 -12.33 7.44
CA TYR A 46 -5.10 -12.79 8.02
C TYR A 46 -5.77 -13.85 7.14
N LEU A 47 -5.88 -13.61 5.83
CA LEU A 47 -6.53 -14.53 4.91
C LEU A 47 -5.76 -15.85 4.78
N LYS A 48 -4.43 -15.82 4.68
CA LYS A 48 -3.62 -17.04 4.58
C LYS A 48 -3.53 -17.80 5.89
N GLU A 49 -3.27 -17.13 7.01
CA GLU A 49 -3.00 -17.80 8.27
C GLU A 49 -4.26 -18.16 9.05
N GLU A 50 -5.24 -17.25 9.13
CA GLU A 50 -6.47 -17.50 9.87
C GLU A 50 -7.56 -18.14 9.00
N LYS A 51 -7.67 -17.76 7.71
CA LYS A 51 -8.69 -18.30 6.79
C LYS A 51 -8.19 -19.40 5.87
N LYS A 52 -6.89 -19.72 5.89
CA LYS A 52 -6.27 -20.80 5.09
C LYS A 52 -6.47 -20.62 3.58
N TRP A 53 -6.52 -19.37 3.12
CA TRP A 53 -6.59 -19.07 1.69
C TRP A 53 -5.29 -19.47 0.99
N THR A 54 -5.43 -20.02 -0.23
CA THR A 54 -4.29 -20.26 -1.12
C THR A 54 -3.97 -19.00 -1.93
N GLU A 55 -2.87 -19.03 -2.68
CA GLU A 55 -2.55 -17.93 -3.59
C GLU A 55 -3.59 -17.83 -4.72
N GLU A 56 -4.11 -18.96 -5.18
CA GLU A 56 -5.16 -19.03 -6.21
C GLU A 56 -6.45 -18.38 -5.71
N ALA A 57 -6.85 -18.66 -4.46
CA ALA A 57 -8.02 -18.05 -3.84
C ALA A 57 -7.86 -16.53 -3.70
N LEU A 58 -6.66 -16.02 -3.37
CA LEU A 58 -6.43 -14.58 -3.38
C LEU A 58 -6.65 -13.98 -4.77
N ILE A 59 -6.21 -14.66 -5.82
CA ILE A 59 -6.35 -14.15 -7.20
C ILE A 59 -7.81 -14.18 -7.65
N SER A 60 -8.55 -15.26 -7.38
CA SER A 60 -9.92 -15.42 -7.87
C SER A 60 -10.97 -14.76 -6.99
N ASP A 61 -10.79 -14.80 -5.67
CA ASP A 61 -11.88 -14.56 -4.72
C ASP A 61 -11.69 -13.28 -3.88
N LEU A 62 -10.48 -12.70 -3.85
CA LEU A 62 -10.24 -11.44 -3.13
C LEU A 62 -10.68 -10.24 -3.98
N ASN A 63 -11.98 -10.11 -4.18
CA ASN A 63 -12.57 -8.98 -4.87
C ASN A 63 -13.86 -8.54 -4.17
N GLU A 64 -14.39 -7.38 -4.55
CA GLU A 64 -15.56 -6.80 -3.87
C GLU A 64 -16.89 -7.50 -4.18
N ASP A 65 -16.93 -8.36 -5.20
CA ASP A 65 -18.16 -9.07 -5.60
C ASP A 65 -18.48 -10.23 -4.64
N HIS A 66 -17.49 -10.72 -3.88
CA HIS A 66 -17.65 -11.76 -2.87
C HIS A 66 -17.92 -11.19 -1.48
N GLU A 67 -19.14 -10.67 -1.26
CA GLU A 67 -19.54 -10.10 0.02
C GLU A 67 -19.31 -11.04 1.23
N GLU A 68 -19.39 -12.35 1.01
CA GLU A 68 -19.13 -13.39 2.01
C GLU A 68 -17.69 -13.36 2.57
N TYR A 69 -16.74 -12.79 1.83
CA TYR A 69 -15.35 -12.60 2.26
C TYR A 69 -15.08 -11.16 2.67
N VAL A 70 -15.67 -10.19 1.98
CA VAL A 70 -15.53 -8.77 2.29
C VAL A 70 -16.00 -8.45 3.71
N LYS A 71 -17.21 -8.89 4.10
CA LYS A 71 -17.80 -8.54 5.40
C LYS A 71 -16.99 -9.09 6.58
N PRO A 72 -16.61 -10.39 6.62
CA PRO A 72 -15.78 -10.90 7.71
C PRO A 72 -14.40 -10.24 7.79
N THR A 73 -13.77 -9.93 6.66
CA THR A 73 -12.47 -9.24 6.63
C THR A 73 -12.59 -7.83 7.19
N ARG A 74 -13.59 -7.05 6.75
CA ARG A 74 -13.90 -5.72 7.30
C ARG A 74 -14.22 -5.76 8.78
N ASN A 75 -14.93 -6.77 9.26
CA ASN A 75 -15.24 -6.91 10.68
C ASN A 75 -14.00 -7.25 11.53
N ARG A 76 -13.02 -7.95 10.95
CA ARG A 76 -11.79 -8.32 11.65
C ARG A 76 -10.76 -7.19 11.64
N LEU A 77 -10.52 -6.59 10.48
CA LEU A 77 -9.41 -5.66 10.24
C LEU A 77 -9.85 -4.20 10.18
N GLY A 78 -11.15 -3.94 10.02
CA GLY A 78 -11.71 -2.59 9.87
C GLY A 78 -11.72 -2.07 8.43
N TYR A 79 -11.15 -2.81 7.48
CA TYR A 79 -11.08 -2.46 6.06
C TYR A 79 -11.06 -3.73 5.19
N PHE A 80 -11.07 -3.54 3.87
CA PHE A 80 -10.84 -4.59 2.86
C PHE A 80 -10.08 -3.99 1.67
N ILE A 81 -9.14 -4.75 1.11
CA ILE A 81 -8.33 -4.38 -0.06
C ILE A 81 -8.45 -5.49 -1.10
N ALA A 82 -9.07 -5.18 -2.23
CA ALA A 82 -9.19 -6.12 -3.34
C ALA A 82 -7.81 -6.54 -3.90
N TYR A 83 -7.74 -7.70 -4.54
CA TYR A 83 -6.50 -8.28 -5.06
C TYR A 83 -5.72 -7.31 -5.94
N ASP A 84 -6.40 -6.61 -6.86
CA ASP A 84 -5.77 -5.66 -7.78
C ASP A 84 -5.19 -4.42 -7.07
N ASP A 85 -5.71 -4.11 -5.90
CA ASP A 85 -5.31 -2.98 -5.07
C ASP A 85 -4.29 -3.38 -3.99
N LEU A 86 -3.92 -4.67 -3.87
CA LEU A 86 -2.86 -5.08 -2.95
C LEU A 86 -1.50 -4.53 -3.39
N PHE A 87 -0.70 -4.10 -2.42
CA PHE A 87 0.67 -3.67 -2.66
C PHE A 87 1.53 -4.74 -3.37
N SER A 88 1.34 -6.02 -3.00
CA SER A 88 2.02 -7.15 -3.63
C SER A 88 1.60 -7.35 -5.09
N THR A 89 0.34 -7.07 -5.43
CA THR A 89 -0.16 -7.13 -6.80
C THR A 89 0.39 -6.00 -7.64
N TRP A 90 0.53 -4.78 -7.11
CA TRP A 90 1.21 -3.69 -7.80
C TRP A 90 2.66 -4.04 -8.16
N ILE A 91 3.40 -4.68 -7.25
CA ILE A 91 4.75 -5.19 -7.54
C ILE A 91 4.71 -6.22 -8.68
N LYS A 92 3.76 -7.17 -8.63
CA LYS A 92 3.63 -8.25 -9.64
C LYS A 92 3.28 -7.71 -11.02
N LYS A 93 2.50 -6.63 -11.13
CA LYS A 93 2.16 -5.99 -12.41
C LYS A 93 3.40 -5.53 -13.18
N GLY A 94 4.50 -5.19 -12.50
CA GLY A 94 5.79 -4.93 -13.15
C GLY A 94 5.71 -3.83 -14.22
N LYS A 95 5.83 -4.20 -15.50
CA LYS A 95 5.74 -3.26 -16.62
C LYS A 95 4.32 -2.76 -16.89
N ASP A 96 3.31 -3.51 -16.47
CA ASP A 96 1.90 -3.17 -16.64
C ASP A 96 1.39 -2.28 -15.50
N PHE A 97 2.24 -1.99 -14.51
CA PHE A 97 1.92 -1.07 -13.43
C PHE A 97 1.81 0.37 -13.96
N SER A 98 0.80 1.09 -13.48
CA SER A 98 0.57 2.50 -13.78
C SER A 98 0.21 3.28 -12.52
N ILE A 99 0.35 4.61 -12.58
CA ILE A 99 -0.09 5.50 -11.50
C ILE A 99 -1.59 5.34 -11.19
N ASP A 100 -2.39 4.92 -12.17
CA ASP A 100 -3.83 4.75 -12.01
C ASP A 100 -4.16 3.65 -10.99
N ASN A 101 -3.32 2.61 -10.90
CA ASN A 101 -3.48 1.56 -9.89
C ASN A 101 -3.39 2.11 -8.46
N VAL A 102 -2.56 3.14 -8.24
CA VAL A 102 -2.39 3.76 -6.92
C VAL A 102 -3.42 4.86 -6.69
N SER A 103 -3.86 5.56 -7.75
CA SER A 103 -4.78 6.69 -7.60
C SER A 103 -6.20 6.25 -7.26
N THR A 104 -6.62 5.06 -7.69
CA THR A 104 -7.96 4.50 -7.40
C THR A 104 -8.04 3.82 -6.04
N ALA A 105 -6.93 3.25 -5.57
CA ALA A 105 -6.88 2.44 -4.36
C ALA A 105 -7.29 3.17 -3.06
N PRO A 106 -6.90 4.44 -2.78
CA PRO A 106 -7.40 5.19 -1.63
C PRO A 106 -8.92 5.34 -1.60
N SER A 107 -9.53 5.51 -2.78
CA SER A 107 -10.99 5.64 -2.90
C SER A 107 -11.69 4.29 -2.70
N ALA A 108 -11.12 3.21 -3.24
CA ALA A 108 -11.60 1.85 -2.99
C ALA A 108 -11.48 1.48 -1.50
N PHE A 109 -10.33 1.74 -0.89
CA PHE A 109 -10.08 1.55 0.53
C PHE A 109 -11.12 2.30 1.37
N SER A 110 -11.32 3.61 1.11
CA SER A 110 -12.25 4.45 1.86
C SER A 110 -13.70 3.93 1.82
N ARG A 111 -14.15 3.41 0.68
CA ARG A 111 -15.48 2.78 0.54
C ARG A 111 -15.58 1.46 1.31
N ASN A 112 -14.46 0.74 1.43
CA ASN A 112 -14.37 -0.55 2.10
C ASN A 112 -14.05 -0.47 3.60
N ILE A 113 -13.94 0.71 4.19
CA ILE A 113 -13.81 0.88 5.64
C ILE A 113 -15.08 0.37 6.34
N ASN A 114 -14.92 -0.46 7.36
CA ASN A 114 -16.01 -0.81 8.26
C ASN A 114 -16.54 0.45 8.98
N PRO A 115 -17.85 0.72 9.01
CA PRO A 115 -18.40 1.90 9.70
C PRO A 115 -17.91 2.08 11.14
N GLY A 116 -17.70 0.98 11.89
CA GLY A 116 -17.19 1.02 13.26
C GLY A 116 -15.71 1.40 13.40
N TYR A 117 -14.97 1.47 12.29
CA TYR A 117 -13.53 1.81 12.23
C TYR A 117 -13.26 3.13 11.49
N LYS A 118 -14.30 3.87 11.10
CA LYS A 118 -14.15 5.16 10.40
C LYS A 118 -13.26 6.14 11.17
N ASN A 119 -13.41 6.24 12.48
CA ASN A 119 -12.59 7.09 13.34
C ASN A 119 -11.08 6.76 13.30
N VAL A 120 -10.70 5.57 12.84
CA VAL A 120 -9.31 5.13 12.73
C VAL A 120 -8.76 5.34 11.31
N TYR A 121 -9.56 5.00 10.30
CA TYR A 121 -9.08 4.88 8.91
C TYR A 121 -9.61 5.95 7.94
N GLU A 122 -10.67 6.67 8.28
CA GLU A 122 -11.23 7.69 7.40
C GLU A 122 -10.22 8.82 7.17
N GLY A 123 -9.99 9.17 5.89
CA GLY A 123 -9.04 10.20 5.49
C GLY A 123 -7.55 9.84 5.62
N ILE A 124 -7.21 8.62 6.04
CA ILE A 124 -5.81 8.23 6.32
C ILE A 124 -4.90 8.30 5.08
N PHE A 125 -5.47 8.22 3.89
CA PHE A 125 -4.76 8.27 2.61
C PHE A 125 -4.97 9.58 1.82
N ASP A 126 -5.62 10.60 2.40
CA ASP A 126 -5.90 11.86 1.69
C ASP A 126 -4.61 12.58 1.25
N THR A 127 -3.60 12.57 2.12
CA THR A 127 -2.28 13.15 1.82
C THR A 127 -1.55 12.36 0.73
N LEU A 128 -1.66 11.03 0.75
CA LEU A 128 -1.12 10.19 -0.32
C LEU A 128 -1.81 10.52 -1.65
N GLN A 129 -3.15 10.53 -1.67
CA GLN A 129 -3.96 10.76 -2.86
C GLN A 129 -3.67 12.12 -3.50
N SER A 130 -3.68 13.20 -2.71
CA SER A 130 -3.34 14.54 -3.19
C SER A 130 -1.89 14.63 -3.70
N GLY A 131 -0.99 13.89 -3.04
CA GLY A 131 0.43 13.81 -3.36
C GLY A 131 0.79 13.14 -4.68
N LEU A 132 0.00 12.16 -5.14
CA LEU A 132 0.29 11.40 -6.37
C LEU A 132 0.47 12.30 -7.59
N THR A 133 -0.28 13.40 -7.65
CA THR A 133 -0.19 14.38 -8.75
C THR A 133 1.14 15.14 -8.78
N LYS A 134 1.81 15.24 -7.63
CA LYS A 134 3.09 15.94 -7.43
C LYS A 134 4.31 15.03 -7.63
N LEU A 135 4.10 13.72 -7.84
CA LEU A 135 5.20 12.79 -8.12
C LEU A 135 5.90 13.04 -9.48
N GLY A 136 5.28 13.84 -10.35
CA GLY A 136 5.84 14.27 -11.62
C GLY A 136 4.83 14.98 -12.51
N ASP A 137 5.30 15.59 -13.59
CA ASP A 137 4.49 16.47 -14.44
C ASP A 137 3.69 15.73 -15.51
N SER A 138 4.01 14.46 -15.77
CA SER A 138 3.32 13.59 -16.73
C SER A 138 2.96 12.23 -16.13
N THR A 139 1.95 11.55 -16.69
CA THR A 139 1.55 10.18 -16.28
C THR A 139 2.75 9.24 -16.25
N GLY A 140 3.59 9.24 -17.29
CA GLY A 140 4.79 8.39 -17.33
C GLY A 140 5.78 8.69 -16.21
N SER A 141 6.01 9.98 -15.91
CA SER A 141 6.91 10.36 -14.81
C SER A 141 6.34 9.99 -13.42
N ARG A 142 5.03 10.12 -13.22
CA ARG A 142 4.35 9.72 -11.97
C ARG A 142 4.36 8.21 -11.80
N THR A 143 4.04 7.45 -12.85
CA THR A 143 4.13 5.99 -12.85
C THR A 143 5.53 5.53 -12.49
N LYS A 144 6.57 6.14 -13.09
CA LYS A 144 7.96 5.82 -12.77
C LYS A 144 8.29 6.10 -11.30
N ALA A 145 7.95 7.30 -10.80
CA ALA A 145 8.21 7.68 -9.42
C ALA A 145 7.47 6.77 -8.40
N ALA A 146 6.20 6.45 -8.65
CA ALA A 146 5.44 5.53 -7.81
C ALA A 146 6.01 4.10 -7.86
N SER A 147 6.43 3.63 -9.04
CA SER A 147 7.06 2.32 -9.21
C SER A 147 8.38 2.24 -8.42
N ASP A 148 9.23 3.28 -8.52
CA ASP A 148 10.49 3.38 -7.78
C ASP A 148 10.25 3.35 -6.25
N LEU A 149 9.23 4.06 -5.76
CA LEU A 149 8.79 4.03 -4.36
C LEU A 149 8.32 2.64 -3.93
N ILE A 150 7.48 1.99 -4.73
CA ILE A 150 6.96 0.66 -4.43
C ILE A 150 8.10 -0.37 -4.36
N GLN A 151 9.06 -0.33 -5.29
CA GLN A 151 10.21 -1.24 -5.27
C GLN A 151 11.12 -0.99 -4.07
N LEU A 152 11.30 0.26 -3.65
CA LEU A 152 12.02 0.57 -2.41
C LEU A 152 11.32 -0.01 -1.18
N ILE A 153 10.02 0.23 -1.08
CA ILE A 153 9.21 -0.13 0.08
C ILE A 153 8.95 -1.64 0.15
N ARG A 154 9.01 -2.34 -0.99
CA ARG A 154 8.93 -3.81 -1.08
C ARG A 154 9.87 -4.52 -0.12
N GLU A 155 11.09 -4.02 0.03
CA GLU A 155 12.13 -4.65 0.85
C GLU A 155 11.92 -4.46 2.36
N ILE A 156 10.94 -3.65 2.76
CA ILE A 156 10.64 -3.35 4.15
C ILE A 156 9.80 -4.48 4.76
N PRO A 157 10.33 -5.23 5.74
CA PRO A 157 9.57 -6.25 6.45
C PRO A 157 8.50 -5.60 7.32
N MET A 158 7.27 -6.15 7.29
CA MET A 158 6.10 -5.63 8.03
C MET A 158 5.60 -6.62 9.10
N ASP A 159 6.28 -7.75 9.26
CA ASP A 159 5.99 -8.70 10.32
C ASP A 159 6.63 -8.21 11.62
N GLY A 160 5.81 -8.05 12.67
CA GLY A 160 6.24 -7.59 14.00
C GLY A 160 7.17 -8.56 14.76
N LYS A 161 7.84 -9.48 14.05
CA LYS A 161 8.81 -10.46 14.57
C LYS A 161 10.25 -9.97 14.51
N GLN A 162 10.49 -8.70 14.18
CA GLN A 162 11.82 -8.12 14.31
C GLN A 162 12.03 -7.70 15.76
N ASP A 163 12.71 -8.54 16.53
CA ASP A 163 13.32 -8.11 17.78
C ASP A 163 14.17 -6.88 17.48
N TYR A 164 13.77 -5.80 18.12
CA TYR A 164 14.16 -4.45 17.83
C TYR A 164 15.34 -4.03 18.71
N ASP A 165 16.37 -4.88 18.79
CA ASP A 165 17.66 -4.58 19.41
C ASP A 165 18.70 -4.12 18.37
#